data_AF-A0A6C0L6G1-F1
#
_entry.id   AF-A0A6C0L6G1-F1
#
_cell.length_a   1.000
_cell.length_b   1.000
_cell.length_c   1.000
_cell.angle_alpha   90.00
_cell.angle_beta   90.00
_cell.angle_gamma   90.00
#
_symmetry.space_group_name_H-M   'P 1'
#
loop_
_entity.id
_entity.type
_entity.pdbx_description
1 polymer ?
#
loop_
_entity_poly.entity_id
_entity_poly.type
_entity_poly.pdbx_seq_one_letter_code
_entity_poly.pdbx_strand_id
1 'polypeptide(L)'
;MGADYYVFKYLQVNHIHGVSYIELSCVRGYYCECLDAGYDSDTNNPREYEEKIEKLIELYLTPSIRPILIYNNSTFISDRFYEKYNELVEHSINQRIKYWKDTGDILEDKEDILNIYKIEVRNPMS
;
A
#
# COMPACT_ATOMS: atom_id res chain seq x y z
N MET A 1 -20.90 -0.85 -14.71
CA MET A 1 -20.19 -2.06 -14.24
C MET A 1 -19.46 -1.75 -12.94
N GLY A 2 -18.89 -2.74 -12.28
CA GLY A 2 -18.11 -2.54 -11.05
C GLY A 2 -17.05 -3.63 -10.89
N ALA A 3 -16.02 -3.33 -10.11
CA ALA A 3 -14.89 -4.22 -9.91
C ALA A 3 -14.39 -4.17 -8.46
N ASP A 4 -13.84 -5.30 -8.04
CA ASP A 4 -13.17 -5.42 -6.76
C ASP A 4 -11.76 -4.81 -6.82
N TYR A 5 -11.32 -4.28 -5.68
CA TYR A 5 -9.94 -3.89 -5.48
C TYR A 5 -9.50 -4.25 -4.07
N TYR A 6 -8.19 -4.34 -3.86
CA TYR A 6 -7.61 -4.60 -2.56
C TYR A 6 -6.78 -3.42 -2.10
N VAL A 7 -6.95 -3.04 -0.84
CA VAL A 7 -6.14 -2.04 -0.14
C VAL A 7 -5.19 -2.78 0.78
N PHE A 8 -3.92 -2.79 0.42
CA PHE A 8 -2.85 -3.33 1.23
C PHE A 8 -2.16 -2.22 2.01
N LYS A 9 -1.84 -2.48 3.27
CA LYS A 9 -0.96 -1.64 4.07
C LYS A 9 0.30 -2.40 4.38
N TYR A 10 1.44 -1.79 4.11
CA TYR A 10 2.75 -2.39 4.33
C TYR A 10 3.63 -1.50 5.21
N LEU A 11 4.58 -2.12 5.91
CA LEU A 11 5.83 -1.48 6.27
C LEU A 11 6.82 -1.73 5.13
N GLN A 12 7.19 -0.68 4.41
CA GLN A 12 8.32 -0.70 3.50
C GLN A 12 9.58 -0.48 4.33
N VAL A 13 10.41 -1.51 4.41
CA VAL A 13 11.69 -1.51 5.10
C VAL A 13 12.78 -1.31 4.05
N ASN A 14 13.44 -0.15 4.06
CA ASN A 14 14.60 0.08 3.22
C ASN A 14 15.85 -0.25 4.04
N HIS A 15 16.66 -1.16 3.52
CA HIS A 15 17.88 -1.64 4.16
C HIS A 15 19.04 -1.62 3.15
N ILE A 16 20.26 -1.83 3.61
CA ILE A 16 21.45 -1.77 2.74
C ILE A 16 21.42 -2.77 1.57
N HIS A 17 20.67 -3.87 1.72
CA HIS A 17 20.54 -4.91 0.71
C HIS A 17 19.31 -4.74 -0.21
N GLY A 18 18.50 -3.69 -0.04
CA GLY A 18 17.37 -3.40 -0.91
C GLY A 18 16.10 -2.98 -0.14
N VAL A 19 14.95 -3.40 -0.66
CA VAL A 19 13.65 -3.06 -0.09
C VAL A 19 12.86 -4.34 0.18
N SER A 20 12.36 -4.44 1.41
CA SER A 20 11.49 -5.51 1.88
C SER A 20 10.14 -4.94 2.33
N TYR A 21 9.06 -5.69 2.15
CA TYR A 21 7.71 -5.26 2.54
C TYR A 21 7.08 -6.22 3.56
N ILE A 22 6.68 -5.69 4.73
CA ILE A 22 5.96 -6.44 5.76
C ILE A 22 4.46 -6.10 5.64
N GLU A 23 3.60 -7.09 5.38
CA GLU A 23 2.15 -6.87 5.32
C GLU A 23 1.56 -6.59 6.70
N LEU A 24 0.79 -5.51 6.82
CA LEU A 24 0.06 -5.16 8.04
C LEU A 24 -1.42 -5.57 7.96
N SER A 25 -2.05 -5.31 6.82
CA SER A 25 -3.47 -5.61 6.61
C SER A 25 -3.81 -5.58 5.13
N CYS A 26 -4.74 -6.46 4.73
CA CYS A 26 -5.40 -6.45 3.44
C CYS A 26 -6.90 -6.27 3.62
N VAL A 27 -7.49 -5.28 2.92
CA VAL A 27 -8.94 -5.03 2.94
C VAL A 27 -9.46 -5.04 1.51
N ARG A 28 -10.52 -5.81 1.24
CA ARG A 28 -11.24 -5.77 -0.03
C ARG A 28 -12.16 -4.56 -0.07
N GLY A 29 -12.12 -3.84 -1.17
CA GLY A 29 -13.07 -2.79 -1.55
C GLY A 29 -13.75 -3.14 -2.87
N TYR A 30 -14.79 -2.39 -3.19
CA TYR A 30 -15.56 -2.52 -4.43
C TYR A 30 -15.93 -1.12 -4.92
N TYR A 31 -15.73 -0.86 -6.21
CA TYR A 31 -16.26 0.34 -6.86
C TYR A 31 -17.26 -0.05 -7.94
N CYS A 32 -18.31 0.76 -8.10
CA CYS A 32 -19.31 0.64 -9.15
C CYS A 32 -19.60 2.02 -9.71
N GLU A 33 -19.76 2.08 -11.03
CA GLU A 33 -20.26 3.26 -11.73
C GLU A 33 -21.57 3.80 -11.13
N CYS A 34 -22.41 2.90 -10.63
CA CYS A 34 -23.70 3.18 -10.00
C CYS A 34 -23.61 3.84 -8.62
N LEU A 35 -22.42 3.93 -8.01
CA LEU A 35 -22.21 4.57 -6.71
C LEU A 35 -21.95 6.08 -6.83
N ASP A 36 -21.68 6.58 -8.04
CA ASP A 36 -21.54 8.01 -8.28
C ASP A 36 -22.89 8.62 -8.70
N ALA A 37 -23.40 9.57 -7.92
CA ALA A 37 -24.68 10.22 -8.16
C ALA A 37 -24.70 11.08 -9.44
N GLY A 38 -23.54 11.34 -10.06
CA GLY A 38 -23.39 12.01 -11.35
C GLY A 38 -23.39 11.09 -12.57
N TYR A 39 -23.60 9.77 -12.38
CA TYR A 39 -23.65 8.79 -13.45
C TYR A 39 -25.05 8.79 -14.11
N ASP A 40 -25.13 9.36 -15.31
CA ASP A 40 -26.29 9.25 -16.20
C ASP A 40 -25.91 8.34 -17.37
N SER A 41 -26.49 7.14 -17.41
CA SER A 41 -26.24 6.14 -18.46
C SER A 41 -26.66 6.62 -19.85
N ASP A 42 -27.44 7.71 -19.94
CA ASP A 42 -27.89 8.31 -21.20
C ASP A 42 -26.90 9.34 -21.77
N THR A 43 -25.66 9.38 -21.25
CA THR A 43 -24.58 10.19 -21.84
C THR A 43 -24.26 9.70 -23.25
N ASN A 44 -24.86 10.34 -24.27
CA ASN A 44 -24.72 10.01 -25.69
C ASN A 44 -23.29 10.19 -26.28
N ASN A 45 -22.31 10.55 -25.45
CA ASN A 45 -20.92 10.73 -25.85
C ASN A 45 -20.02 9.66 -25.20
N PRO A 46 -19.64 8.60 -25.95
CA PRO A 46 -18.83 7.50 -25.44
C PRO A 46 -17.50 7.94 -24.82
N ARG A 47 -16.90 9.03 -25.31
CA ARG A 47 -15.63 9.55 -24.81
C ARG A 47 -15.75 10.17 -23.42
N GLU A 48 -16.83 10.91 -23.16
CA GLU A 48 -17.09 11.47 -21.84
C GLU A 48 -17.40 10.38 -20.81
N TYR A 49 -18.01 9.27 -21.26
CA TYR A 49 -18.25 8.09 -20.45
C TYR A 49 -16.95 7.41 -20.02
N GLU A 50 -16.03 7.15 -20.97
CA GLU A 50 -14.72 6.56 -20.68
C GLU A 50 -13.90 7.43 -19.70
N GLU A 51 -13.83 8.74 -19.93
CA GLU A 51 -13.10 9.66 -19.06
C GLU A 51 -13.66 9.72 -17.62
N LYS A 52 -14.98 9.59 -17.45
CA LYS A 52 -15.61 9.52 -16.11
C LYS A 52 -15.26 8.22 -15.40
N ILE A 53 -15.28 7.10 -16.11
CA ILE A 53 -14.91 5.79 -15.56
C ILE A 53 -13.45 5.78 -15.14
N GLU A 54 -12.54 6.26 -15.98
CA GLU A 54 -11.11 6.32 -15.65
C GLU A 54 -10.86 7.15 -14.39
N LYS A 55 -11.51 8.31 -14.25
CA LYS A 55 -11.42 9.13 -13.04
C LYS A 55 -11.98 8.45 -11.80
N LEU A 56 -13.08 7.72 -11.94
CA LEU A 56 -13.67 6.96 -10.84
C LEU A 56 -12.72 5.83 -10.40
N ILE A 57 -12.17 5.07 -11.35
CA ILE A 57 -11.16 4.05 -11.09
C ILE A 57 -9.93 4.68 -10.40
N GLU A 58 -9.42 5.79 -10.93
CA GLU A 58 -8.28 6.51 -10.35
C GLU A 58 -8.57 6.95 -8.91
N LEU A 59 -9.76 7.49 -8.63
CA LEU A 59 -10.17 7.91 -7.29
C LEU A 59 -10.14 6.73 -6.30
N TYR A 60 -10.67 5.57 -6.68
CA TYR A 60 -10.71 4.40 -5.80
C TYR A 60 -9.35 3.71 -5.66
N LEU A 61 -8.50 3.75 -6.70
CA LEU A 61 -7.17 3.15 -6.70
C LEU A 61 -6.07 4.09 -6.18
N THR A 62 -6.35 5.38 -6.00
CA THR A 62 -5.41 6.31 -5.36
C THR A 62 -5.27 5.98 -3.87
N PRO A 63 -4.05 5.78 -3.34
CA PRO A 63 -3.83 5.57 -1.91
C PRO A 63 -4.36 6.75 -1.09
N SER A 64 -5.10 6.48 -0.02
CA SER A 64 -5.66 7.54 0.84
C SER A 64 -4.67 8.07 1.86
N ILE A 65 -3.56 7.36 2.09
CA ILE A 65 -2.49 7.79 2.98
C ILE A 65 -1.23 8.11 2.18
N ARG A 66 -0.58 9.21 2.56
CA ARG A 66 0.80 9.45 2.15
C ARG A 66 1.74 8.53 2.95
N PRO A 67 2.90 8.14 2.41
CA PRO A 67 3.90 7.40 3.16
C PRO A 67 4.23 8.10 4.48
N ILE A 68 4.18 7.35 5.58
CA ILE A 68 4.48 7.86 6.93
C ILE A 68 5.81 7.26 7.35
N LEU A 69 6.81 8.11 7.61
CA LEU A 69 8.10 7.67 8.15
C LEU A 69 7.91 7.20 9.59
N ILE A 70 8.35 5.98 9.88
CA ILE A 70 8.18 5.30 11.17
C ILE A 70 9.51 5.14 11.89
N TYR A 71 10.55 4.82 11.14
CA TYR A 71 11.89 4.54 11.64
C TYR A 71 12.90 5.24 10.74
N ASN A 72 13.90 5.88 11.34
CA ASN A 72 14.95 6.58 10.62
C ASN A 72 16.21 6.65 11.49
N ASN A 73 17.39 6.52 10.89
CA ASN A 73 18.67 6.61 11.61
C ASN A 73 18.72 5.70 12.85
N SER A 74 18.42 4.42 12.65
CA SER A 74 18.49 3.38 13.67
C SER A 74 17.49 3.51 14.85
N THR A 75 16.50 4.41 14.77
CA THR A 75 15.50 4.61 15.84
C THR A 75 14.08 4.82 15.31
N PHE A 76 13.09 4.46 16.13
CA PHE A 76 11.69 4.80 15.87
C PHE A 76 11.45 6.27 16.15
N ILE A 77 10.64 6.92 15.30
CA ILE A 77 10.34 8.34 15.42
C ILE A 77 9.44 8.66 16.61
N SER A 78 8.66 7.68 17.09
CA SER A 78 7.82 7.82 18.28
C SER A 78 7.66 6.50 19.02
N ASP A 79 7.44 6.57 20.33
CA ASP A 79 7.20 5.39 21.18
C ASP A 79 5.97 4.61 20.71
N ARG A 80 4.93 5.30 20.26
CA ARG A 80 3.73 4.66 19.70
C ARG A 80 4.04 3.79 18.47
N PHE A 81 5.02 4.19 17.67
CA PHE A 81 5.47 3.38 16.54
C PHE A 81 6.33 2.21 16.98
N TYR A 82 7.20 2.41 17.96
CA TYR A 82 7.96 1.33 18.57
C TYR A 82 7.04 0.25 19.13
N GLU A 83 6.11 0.62 20.02
CA GLU A 83 5.15 -0.31 20.64
C GLU A 83 4.33 -1.09 19.60
N LYS A 84 4.00 -0.45 18.49
CA LYS A 84 3.12 -1.04 17.48
C LYS A 84 3.84 -1.93 16.46
N TYR A 85 5.07 -1.59 16.10
CA TYR A 85 5.74 -2.19 14.95
C TYR A 85 7.06 -2.89 15.29
N ASN A 86 7.65 -2.68 16.47
CA ASN A 86 8.95 -3.25 16.80
C ASN A 86 8.95 -4.78 16.73
N GLU A 87 7.95 -5.43 17.34
CA GLU A 87 7.82 -6.89 17.32
C GLU A 87 7.64 -7.45 15.89
N LEU A 88 6.85 -6.76 15.07
CA LEU A 88 6.65 -7.16 13.66
C LEU A 88 7.94 -7.06 12.85
N VAL A 89 8.71 -5.99 13.07
CA VAL A 89 10.02 -5.80 12.41
C VAL A 89 10.98 -6.87 12.90
N GLU A 90 11.08 -7.14 14.19
CA GLU A 90 11.97 -8.16 14.75
C GLU A 90 11.60 -9.56 14.27
N HIS A 91 10.31 -9.89 14.16
CA HIS A 91 9.87 -11.15 13.57
C HIS A 91 10.20 -11.25 12.08
N SER A 92 10.24 -10.14 11.35
CA SER A 92 10.60 -10.16 9.93
C SER A 92 12.09 -10.39 9.65
N ILE A 93 12.96 -10.14 10.64
CA ILE A 93 14.40 -10.40 10.52
C ILE A 93 14.61 -11.91 10.34
N ASN A 94 15.50 -12.27 9.42
CA ASN A 94 15.79 -13.64 9.00
C ASN A 94 14.60 -14.40 8.37
N GLN A 95 13.46 -13.74 8.15
CA GLN A 95 12.36 -14.33 7.42
C GLN A 95 12.46 -13.97 5.94
N ARG A 96 12.22 -14.98 5.09
CA ARG A 96 11.90 -14.73 3.68
C ARG A 96 10.46 -14.24 3.60
N ILE A 97 10.27 -12.94 3.81
CA ILE A 97 9.06 -12.29 3.36
C ILE A 97 9.19 -12.12 1.85
N LYS A 98 8.15 -12.52 1.10
CA LYS A 98 8.18 -12.50 -0.35
C LYS A 98 6.94 -11.78 -0.87
N TYR A 99 7.01 -10.46 -0.85
CA TYR A 99 6.18 -9.63 -1.69
C TYR A 99 6.80 -9.53 -3.10
N TRP A 100 5.97 -9.49 -4.13
CA TRP A 100 6.47 -9.52 -5.52
C TRP A 100 7.26 -8.27 -5.93
N LYS A 101 7.18 -7.19 -5.15
CA LYS A 101 8.02 -5.99 -5.30
C LYS A 101 9.25 -5.96 -4.40
N ASP A 102 9.49 -7.00 -3.60
CA ASP A 102 10.74 -7.08 -2.83
C ASP A 102 11.92 -7.08 -3.81
N THR A 103 12.86 -6.18 -3.58
CA THR A 103 14.08 -6.07 -4.40
C THR A 103 15.33 -6.46 -3.63
N GLY A 104 15.22 -6.59 -2.30
CA GLY A 104 16.35 -6.92 -1.44
C GLY A 104 16.51 -8.40 -1.13
N ASP A 105 17.71 -8.74 -0.68
CA ASP A 105 17.98 -10.02 -0.02
C ASP A 105 17.34 -10.06 1.37
N ILE A 106 17.44 -11.21 2.05
CA ILE A 106 16.90 -11.41 3.40
C ILE A 106 17.45 -10.32 4.33
N LEU A 107 16.58 -9.70 5.12
CA LEU A 107 16.99 -8.78 6.18
C LEU A 107 17.63 -9.60 7.31
N GLU A 108 18.96 -9.56 7.42
CA GLU A 108 19.72 -10.37 8.40
C GLU A 108 19.81 -9.70 9.77
N ASP A 109 19.98 -8.37 9.78
CA ASP A 109 20.08 -7.57 11.01
C ASP A 109 19.16 -6.34 10.98
N LYS A 110 18.74 -5.89 12.16
CA LYS A 110 18.03 -4.64 12.38
C LYS A 110 18.93 -3.43 12.12
N GLU A 111 20.23 -3.55 12.36
CA GLU A 111 21.21 -2.47 12.13
C GLU A 111 21.31 -2.08 10.65
N ASP A 112 20.99 -2.99 9.75
CA ASP A 112 20.98 -2.76 8.30
C ASP A 112 19.80 -1.91 7.83
N ILE A 113 18.80 -1.69 8.70
CA ILE A 113 17.61 -0.90 8.39
C ILE A 113 17.97 0.58 8.35
N LEU A 114 17.82 1.19 7.18
CA LEU A 114 18.03 2.62 6.98
C LEU A 114 16.80 3.42 7.40
N ASN A 115 15.63 3.00 6.94
CA ASN A 115 14.37 3.61 7.30
C ASN A 115 13.17 2.67 7.05
N ILE A 116 12.07 2.96 7.73
CA ILE A 116 10.80 2.25 7.56
C ILE A 116 9.71 3.26 7.28
N TYR A 117 8.93 3.01 6.23
CA TYR A 117 7.73 3.76 5.90
C TYR A 117 6.50 2.89 6.00
N LYS A 118 5.42 3.42 6.57
CA LYS A 118 4.09 2.84 6.34
C LYS A 118 3.52 3.38 5.05
N ILE A 119 3.16 2.47 4.16
CA ILE A 119 2.58 2.79 2.86
C ILE A 119 1.24 2.08 2.67
N GLU A 120 0.46 2.58 1.71
CA GLU A 120 -0.74 1.93 1.21
C GLU A 120 -0.60 1.70 -0.29
N VAL A 121 -0.98 0.51 -0.73
CA VAL A 121 -1.00 0.11 -2.13
C VAL A 121 -2.40 -0.38 -2.44
N ARG A 122 -2.99 0.10 -3.54
CA ARG A 122 -4.29 -0.35 -4.01
C ARG A 122 -4.15 -1.03 -5.35
N ASN A 123 -4.65 -2.25 -5.44
CA ASN A 123 -4.56 -3.05 -6.66
C ASN A 123 -5.98 -3.43 -7.14
N PRO A 124 -6.33 -3.15 -8.41
CA PRO A 124 -7.55 -3.67 -8.99
C PRO A 124 -7.46 -5.19 -9.18
N MET A 125 -8.57 -5.90 -9.02
CA MET A 125 -8.65 -7.29 -9.45
C MET A 125 -8.84 -7.30 -10.98
N SER A 126 -7.89 -7.90 -11.70
CA SER A 126 -7.95 -8.06 -13.17
C SER A 126 -8.86 -9.20 -13.57
#